data_AF-A0A7C2K2W2-F1
#
_entry.id   AF-A0A7C2K2W2-F1
#
_cell.length_a   1.000
_cell.length_b   1.000
_cell.length_c   1.000
_cell.angle_alpha   90.00
_cell.angle_beta   90.00
_cell.angle_gamma   90.00
#
_symmetry.space_group_name_H-M   'P 1'
#
loop_
_entity.id
_entity.type
_entity.pdbx_description
1 polymer ?
#
loop_
_entity_poly.entity_id
_entity_poly.type
_entity_poly.pdbx_seq_one_letter_code
_entity_poly.pdbx_strand_id
1 'polypeptide(L)'
;MSTHVEELKFRLMTIDLLRAAKYKRNVTYRELSSKTGLPVTVLSRYAKGHVLPNAERARQLWRVLTKFVGLENELRSRIRFNEDGYFDNTDIIGDFN
;
A
#
# COMPACT_ATOMS: atom_id res chain seq x y z
N MET A 1 -3.58 16.11 19.52
CA MET A 1 -4.15 16.58 18.24
C MET A 1 -3.09 16.43 17.18
N SER A 2 -3.38 15.79 16.04
CA SER A 2 -2.43 15.79 14.93
C SER A 2 -2.38 17.17 14.31
N THR A 3 -1.18 17.68 14.03
CA THR A 3 -1.00 18.93 13.30
C THR A 3 -1.50 18.81 11.86
N HIS A 4 -1.84 19.93 11.21
CA HIS A 4 -2.19 19.93 9.79
C HIS A 4 -1.10 19.32 8.90
N VAL A 5 0.16 19.45 9.30
CA VAL A 5 1.31 18.85 8.62
C VAL A 5 1.28 17.33 8.71
N GLU A 6 1.04 16.76 9.89
CA GLU A 6 0.93 15.30 10.08
C GLU A 6 -0.24 14.72 9.28
N GLU A 7 -1.38 15.40 9.27
CA GLU A 7 -2.55 14.96 8.51
C GLU A 7 -2.32 15.03 6.99
N LEU A 8 -1.57 16.02 6.51
CA LEU A 8 -1.14 16.07 5.11
C LEU A 8 -0.15 14.94 4.79
N LYS A 9 0.87 14.73 5.62
CA LYS A 9 1.84 13.63 5.45
C LYS A 9 1.14 12.28 5.38
N PHE A 10 0.19 12.01 6.28
CA PHE A 10 -0.56 10.76 6.28
C PHE A 10 -1.37 10.55 4.99
N ARG A 11 -2.02 11.61 4.48
CA ARG A 11 -2.74 11.54 3.21
C ARG A 11 -1.81 11.22 2.04
N LEU A 12 -0.63 11.83 1.99
CA LEU A 12 0.39 11.55 0.97
C LEU A 12 0.89 10.10 1.06
N MET A 13 1.25 9.63 2.27
CA MET A 13 1.66 8.24 2.49
C MET A 13 0.59 7.24 2.05
N THR A 14 -0.69 7.57 2.25
CA THR A 14 -1.80 6.73 1.78
C THR A 14 -1.84 6.64 0.25
N ILE A 15 -1.55 7.75 -0.45
CA ILE A 15 -1.44 7.74 -1.91
C ILE A 15 -0.23 6.92 -2.37
N ASP A 16 0.90 7.01 -1.69
CA ASP A 16 2.08 6.21 -2.04
C ASP A 16 1.81 4.71 -1.86
N LEU A 17 1.07 4.33 -0.82
CA LEU A 17 0.62 2.96 -0.63
C LEU A 17 -0.35 2.52 -1.74
N LEU A 18 -1.26 3.40 -2.18
CA LEU A 18 -2.15 3.12 -3.32
C LEU A 18 -1.36 2.91 -4.62
N ARG A 19 -0.33 3.72 -4.85
CA ARG A 19 0.58 3.59 -6.00
C ARG A 19 1.38 2.30 -5.93
N ALA A 20 1.89 1.92 -4.75
CA ALA A 20 2.55 0.63 -4.56
C ALA A 20 1.61 -0.53 -4.90
N ALA A 21 0.35 -0.48 -4.46
CA ALA A 21 -0.68 -1.46 -4.83
C ALA A 21 -0.85 -1.56 -6.36
N LYS A 22 -1.03 -0.40 -7.01
CA LYS A 22 -1.31 -0.32 -8.44
C LYS A 22 -0.13 -0.74 -9.31
N TYR A 23 1.08 -0.29 -8.98
CA TYR A 23 2.24 -0.37 -9.87
C TYR A 23 3.20 -1.50 -9.48
N LYS A 24 3.45 -1.73 -8.19
CA LYS A 24 4.39 -2.78 -7.75
C LYS A 24 3.72 -4.16 -7.69
N ARG A 25 2.46 -4.22 -7.27
CA ARG A 25 1.69 -5.48 -7.20
C ARG A 25 0.81 -5.74 -8.42
N ASN A 26 0.92 -4.88 -9.44
CA ASN A 26 0.17 -4.92 -10.70
C ASN A 26 -1.36 -5.07 -10.55
N VAL A 27 -1.93 -4.61 -9.42
CA VAL A 27 -3.38 -4.69 -9.16
C VAL A 27 -4.11 -3.71 -10.09
N THR A 28 -5.24 -4.12 -10.64
CA THR A 28 -6.07 -3.27 -11.50
C THR A 28 -6.91 -2.29 -10.68
N TYR A 29 -7.33 -1.18 -11.30
CA TYR A 29 -8.25 -0.27 -10.61
C TYR A 29 -9.61 -0.91 -10.30
N ARG A 30 -10.06 -1.92 -11.08
CA ARG A 30 -11.31 -2.64 -10.79
C ARG A 30 -11.20 -3.46 -9.50
N GLU A 31 -10.08 -4.15 -9.30
CA GLU A 31 -9.82 -4.90 -8.08
C GLU A 31 -9.67 -3.97 -6.87
N LEU A 32 -8.96 -2.85 -7.02
CA LEU A 32 -8.86 -1.83 -5.98
C LEU A 32 -10.25 -1.25 -5.66
N SER A 33 -11.09 -1.03 -6.67
CA SER A 33 -12.45 -0.54 -6.49
C SER A 33 -13.31 -1.51 -5.69
N SER A 34 -13.27 -2.81 -6.04
CA SER A 34 -13.94 -3.87 -5.29
C SER A 34 -13.49 -3.95 -3.83
N LYS A 35 -12.18 -3.82 -3.57
CA LYS A 35 -11.62 -3.91 -2.21
C LYS A 35 -11.88 -2.66 -1.36
N THR A 36 -11.85 -1.48 -1.96
CA THR A 36 -11.92 -0.19 -1.25
C THR A 36 -13.33 0.41 -1.20
N GLY A 37 -14.25 -0.09 -2.04
CA GLY A 37 -15.56 0.54 -2.27
C GLY A 37 -15.50 1.88 -3.00
N LEU A 38 -14.30 2.31 -3.44
CA LEU A 38 -14.11 3.57 -4.16
C LEU A 38 -14.28 3.36 -5.66
N PRO A 39 -14.92 4.27 -6.40
CA PRO A 39 -14.98 4.18 -7.85
C PRO A 39 -13.58 4.19 -8.49
N VAL A 40 -13.43 3.46 -9.59
CA VAL A 40 -12.19 3.42 -10.41
C VAL A 40 -11.69 4.83 -10.75
N THR A 41 -12.59 5.73 -11.11
CA THR A 41 -12.26 7.12 -11.46
C THR A 41 -11.65 7.88 -10.28
N VAL A 42 -12.19 7.71 -9.07
CA VAL A 42 -11.67 8.31 -7.84
C VAL A 42 -10.27 7.77 -7.53
N LEU A 43 -10.10 6.44 -7.57
CA LEU A 43 -8.80 5.80 -7.34
C LEU A 43 -7.75 6.25 -8.36
N SER A 44 -8.13 6.41 -9.63
CA SER A 44 -7.22 6.90 -10.66
C SER A 44 -6.81 8.36 -10.42
N ARG A 45 -7.74 9.23 -10.01
CA ARG A 45 -7.42 10.63 -9.67
C ARG A 45 -6.46 10.71 -8.48
N TYR A 46 -6.67 9.89 -7.46
CA TYR A 46 -5.79 9.77 -6.30
C TYR A 46 -4.39 9.26 -6.69
N ALA A 47 -4.30 8.14 -7.40
CA ALA A 47 -3.02 7.56 -7.82
C ALA A 47 -2.23 8.50 -8.74
N LYS A 48 -2.90 9.27 -9.60
CA LYS A 48 -2.26 10.28 -10.47
C LYS A 48 -1.93 11.59 -9.74
N GLY A 49 -2.41 11.79 -8.51
CA GLY A 49 -2.15 13.00 -7.72
C GLY A 49 -3.01 14.21 -8.10
N HIS A 50 -4.06 14.04 -8.90
CA HIS A 50 -4.95 15.15 -9.29
C HIS A 50 -5.79 15.68 -8.12
N VAL A 51 -6.05 14.84 -7.12
CA VAL A 51 -6.82 15.16 -5.92
C VAL A 51 -6.27 14.34 -4.76
N LEU A 52 -6.22 14.93 -3.57
CA LEU A 52 -5.92 14.21 -2.33
C LEU A 52 -7.23 13.78 -1.65
N PRO A 53 -7.29 12.58 -1.05
CA PRO A 53 -8.40 12.22 -0.17
C PRO A 53 -8.46 13.19 1.00
N ASN A 54 -9.66 13.41 1.54
CA ASN A 54 -9.77 14.02 2.86
C ASN A 54 -9.25 13.03 3.93
N ALA A 55 -9.09 13.50 5.16
CA ALA A 55 -8.47 12.72 6.21
C ALA A 55 -9.21 11.40 6.51
N GLU A 56 -10.53 11.42 6.50
CA GLU A 56 -11.35 10.23 6.74
C GLU A 56 -11.19 9.21 5.61
N ARG A 57 -11.33 9.64 4.35
CA ARG A 57 -11.12 8.80 3.16
C ARG A 57 -9.72 8.22 3.13
N ALA A 58 -8.70 9.00 3.52
CA ALA A 58 -7.33 8.51 3.61
C ALA A 58 -7.20 7.39 4.65
N ARG A 59 -7.78 7.56 5.85
CA ARG A 59 -7.78 6.52 6.89
C ARG A 59 -8.48 5.24 6.45
N GLN A 60 -9.63 5.35 5.79
CA GLN A 60 -10.36 4.21 5.23
C GLN A 60 -9.51 3.48 4.17
N LEU A 61 -8.97 4.24 3.23
CA LEU A 61 -8.14 3.70 2.16
C LEU A 61 -6.87 3.02 2.70
N TRP A 62 -6.20 3.65 3.68
CA TRP A 62 -5.03 3.09 4.37
C TRP A 62 -5.33 1.74 5.02
N ARG A 63 -6.44 1.63 5.77
CA ARG A 63 -6.85 0.38 6.44
C ARG A 63 -7.09 -0.77 5.45
N VAL A 64 -7.61 -0.46 4.27
CA VAL A 64 -7.83 -1.46 3.22
C VAL A 64 -6.50 -1.83 2.58
N LEU A 65 -5.73 -0.84 2.12
CA LEU A 65 -4.49 -1.08 1.37
C LEU A 65 -3.39 -1.76 2.19
N THR A 66 -3.25 -1.43 3.47
CA THR A 66 -2.26 -2.07 4.36
C THR A 66 -2.46 -3.57 4.51
N LYS A 67 -3.69 -4.06 4.39
CA LYS A 67 -3.96 -5.51 4.41
C LYS A 67 -3.50 -6.24 3.14
N PHE A 68 -3.28 -5.51 2.04
CA PHE A 68 -2.90 -6.09 0.76
C PHE A 68 -1.42 -5.82 0.44
N VAL A 69 -0.94 -4.63 0.75
CA VAL A 69 0.39 -4.12 0.38
C VAL A 69 1.25 -3.81 1.61
N GLY A 70 0.75 -4.10 2.81
CA GLY A 70 1.49 -3.87 4.03
C GLY A 70 2.79 -4.67 4.07
N LEU A 71 3.73 -4.16 4.88
CA LEU A 71 5.05 -4.73 5.08
C LEU A 71 4.99 -6.22 5.45
N GLU A 72 3.99 -6.64 6.23
CA GLU A 72 3.82 -8.04 6.59
C GLU A 72 3.68 -8.95 5.37
N ASN A 73 2.84 -8.58 4.39
CA ASN A 73 2.67 -9.38 3.17
C ASN A 73 3.92 -9.38 2.29
N GLU A 74 4.65 -8.26 2.26
CA GLU A 74 5.94 -8.17 1.57
C GLU A 74 6.95 -9.12 2.20
N LEU A 75 7.15 -9.05 3.52
CA LEU A 75 8.05 -9.90 4.28
C LEU A 75 7.68 -11.38 4.13
N ARG A 76 6.40 -11.73 4.32
CA ARG A 76 5.93 -13.11 4.14
C ARG A 76 6.19 -13.65 2.74
N SER A 77 6.05 -12.82 1.70
CA SER A 77 6.31 -13.25 0.32
C SER A 77 7.79 -13.49 0.00
N ARG A 78 8.71 -12.93 0.80
CA ARG A 78 10.16 -13.12 0.65
C ARG A 78 10.69 -14.31 1.45
N ILE A 79 9.99 -14.72 2.52
CA ILE A 79 10.38 -15.89 3.31
C ILE A 79 10.15 -17.17 2.49
N ARG A 80 11.25 -17.85 2.11
CA ARG A 80 11.24 -19.17 1.47
C ARG A 80 12.05 -20.15 2.31
N PHE A 81 11.40 -21.22 2.73
CA PHE A 81 12.05 -22.29 3.48
C PHE A 81 12.68 -23.31 2.53
N ASN A 82 13.84 -23.84 2.90
CA ASN A 82 14.44 -25.01 2.27
C ASN A 82 13.82 -26.32 2.81
N GLU A 83 14.23 -27.45 2.26
CA GLU A 83 13.72 -28.79 2.64
C GLU A 83 13.97 -29.13 4.12
N ASP A 84 14.99 -28.51 4.73
CA ASP A 84 15.36 -28.70 6.14
C ASP A 84 14.65 -27.73 7.10
N GLY A 85 13.81 -26.83 6.59
CA GLY A 85 13.03 -25.88 7.39
C GLY A 85 13.78 -24.59 7.81
N TYR A 86 14.94 -24.30 7.22
CA TYR A 86 15.64 -23.02 7.35
C TYR A 86 15.22 -22.05 6.24
N PHE A 87 15.27 -20.75 6.51
CA PHE A 87 15.09 -19.72 5.49
C PHE A 87 16.21 -18.69 5.59
N ASP A 88 16.69 -18.23 4.43
CA ASP A 88 17.66 -17.15 4.35
C ASP A 88 16.95 -15.82 4.60
N ASN A 89 17.43 -15.06 5.58
CA ASN A 89 16.90 -13.75 5.90
C ASN A 89 17.63 -12.60 5.21
N THR A 90 18.70 -12.86 4.44
CA THR A 90 19.53 -11.83 3.80
C THR A 90 18.69 -10.88 2.93
N ASP A 91 17.76 -11.42 2.13
CA ASP A 91 16.82 -10.66 1.27
C ASP A 91 15.73 -9.87 2.05
N ILE A 92 15.63 -10.11 3.36
CA ILE A 92 14.68 -9.47 4.28
C ILE A 92 15.33 -8.28 4.99
N ILE A 93 16.61 -8.39 5.33
CA ILE A 93 17.37 -7.38 6.08
C ILE A 93 18.15 -6.41 5.18
N GLY A 94 18.34 -6.72 3.90
CA GLY A 94 19.00 -5.83 2.93
C GLY A 94 18.35 -5.87 1.55
N ASP A 95 18.26 -4.72 0.89
CA ASP A 95 17.96 -4.62 -0.54
C ASP A 95 19.31 -4.37 -1.24
N PHE A 96 19.99 -5.43 -1.67
CA PHE A 96 21.23 -5.31 -2.44
C PHE A 96 20.86 -5.07 -3.91
N ASN A 97 20.62 -3.82 -4.28
CA ASN A 97 20.54 -3.32 -5.66
C ASN A 97 20.97 -1.87 -5.76
#